data_AF-A0AAQ4EQQ9-F1
#
_entry.id   AF-A0AAQ4EQQ9-F1
#
_cell.length_a   1.000
_cell.length_b   1.000
_cell.length_c   1.000
_cell.angle_alpha   90.00
_cell.angle_beta   90.00
_cell.angle_gamma   90.00
#
_symmetry.space_group_name_H-M   'P 1'
#
loop_
_entity.id
_entity.type
_entity.pdbx_description
1 polymer ?
#
loop_
_entity_poly.entity_id
_entity_poly.type
_entity_poly.pdbx_seq_one_letter_code
_entity_poly.pdbx_strand_id
1 'polypeptide(L)'
;MQFAQWIISLALCGFVLFITLPWNRGNPPDDITTAVYAGFHRLAWSLGLVWPTYACATGRGGLLNAFFSWKAFIPLSRLVYGVYLVHVPLLYLRMGMIKTHINLNEFFQLNTAIGLFGMSLFLAYLLYLSTEAPVQRFERLVFEGKRKDAIMNAAKKPPALPQAKMAIVEVETKKVPPSDDVEKKPAFDGQPEVKLTIENDATKTALKQAGTDHQAFQEESEKSKL
;
A
#
# COMPACT_ATOMS: atom_id res chain seq x y z
N MET A 1 -26.79 -8.51 8.83
CA MET A 1 -26.23 -7.47 9.73
C MET A 1 -25.25 -6.52 9.05
N GLN A 2 -24.44 -6.95 8.06
CA GLN A 2 -23.45 -6.07 7.41
C GLN A 2 -24.06 -4.87 6.66
N PHE A 3 -25.19 -5.05 5.96
CA PHE A 3 -25.88 -3.97 5.26
C PHE A 3 -26.33 -2.83 6.18
N ALA A 4 -26.72 -3.13 7.42
CA ALA A 4 -27.09 -2.11 8.39
C ALA A 4 -25.89 -1.19 8.71
N GLN A 5 -24.69 -1.76 8.82
CA GLN A 5 -23.48 -0.99 9.14
C GLN A 5 -23.02 -0.11 7.96
N TRP A 6 -23.22 -0.56 6.71
CA TRP A 6 -23.05 0.28 5.53
C TRP A 6 -24.01 1.47 5.52
N ILE A 7 -25.29 1.23 5.81
CA ILE A 7 -26.30 2.28 5.86
C ILE A 7 -26.01 3.26 6.99
N ILE A 8 -25.62 2.77 8.18
CA ILE A 8 -25.26 3.61 9.33
C ILE A 8 -24.05 4.50 9.00
N SER A 9 -23.00 3.94 8.37
CA SER A 9 -21.83 4.71 7.94
C SER A 9 -22.20 5.79 6.91
N LEU A 10 -22.98 5.44 5.89
CA LEU A 10 -23.45 6.41 4.88
C LEU A 10 -24.37 7.46 5.47
N ALA A 11 -25.26 7.08 6.40
CA ALA A 11 -26.14 8.01 7.09
C ALA A 11 -25.36 8.98 7.96
N LEU A 12 -24.31 8.52 8.66
CA LEU A 12 -23.47 9.37 9.49
C LEU A 12 -22.67 10.37 8.65
N CYS A 13 -22.04 9.92 7.56
CA CYS A 13 -21.34 10.80 6.61
C CYS A 13 -22.31 11.78 5.94
N GLY A 14 -23.50 11.31 5.53
CA GLY A 14 -24.53 12.14 4.92
C GLY A 14 -25.05 13.20 5.89
N PHE A 15 -25.34 12.83 7.15
CA PHE A 15 -25.83 13.75 8.18
C PHE A 15 -24.89 14.95 8.37
N VAL A 16 -23.58 14.71 8.39
CA VAL A 16 -22.56 15.78 8.50
C VAL A 16 -22.57 16.74 7.31
N LEU A 17 -23.01 16.31 6.13
CA LEU A 17 -23.14 17.16 4.94
C LEU A 17 -24.50 17.88 4.89
N PHE A 18 -25.59 17.17 5.21
CA PHE A 18 -26.96 17.71 5.13
C PHE A 18 -27.21 18.80 6.17
N ILE A 19 -26.60 18.73 7.35
CA ILE A 19 -26.71 19.77 8.39
C ILE A 19 -26.17 21.13 7.93
N THR A 20 -25.25 21.16 6.96
CA THR A 20 -24.62 22.39 6.43
C THR A 20 -25.41 23.03 5.30
N LEU A 21 -26.29 22.27 4.62
CA LEU A 21 -27.14 22.79 3.55
C LEU A 21 -28.04 23.99 3.95
N PRO A 22 -28.75 23.98 5.09
CA PRO A 22 -29.56 25.13 5.49
C PRO A 22 -28.72 26.38 5.74
N TRP A 23 -27.48 26.23 6.21
CA TRP A 23 -26.55 27.34 6.42
C TRP A 23 -26.12 27.96 5.11
N ASN A 24 -25.90 27.13 4.09
CA ASN A 24 -25.54 27.59 2.74
C ASN A 24 -26.68 28.36 2.05
N ARG A 25 -27.94 28.12 2.46
CA ARG A 25 -29.13 28.80 1.92
C ARG A 25 -29.46 30.13 2.61
N GLY A 26 -28.59 30.61 3.50
CA GLY A 26 -28.72 31.92 4.13
C GLY A 26 -29.46 31.94 5.45
N ASN A 27 -29.67 30.79 6.10
CA ASN A 27 -30.16 30.74 7.48
C ASN A 27 -28.98 30.53 8.45
N PRO A 28 -28.46 31.58 9.09
CA PRO A 28 -27.29 31.46 9.95
C PRO A 28 -27.64 30.62 11.20
N PRO A 29 -26.81 29.62 11.54
CA PRO A 29 -26.96 28.86 12.78
C PRO A 29 -26.82 29.73 14.03
N ASP A 30 -27.44 29.28 15.12
CA ASP A 30 -27.14 29.79 16.46
C ASP A 30 -25.67 29.51 16.85
N ASP A 31 -25.08 30.37 17.67
CA ASP A 31 -23.66 30.29 18.06
C ASP A 31 -23.31 28.94 18.71
N ILE A 32 -24.23 28.39 19.51
CA ILE A 32 -24.06 27.09 20.17
C ILE A 32 -23.99 25.97 19.11
N THR A 33 -24.88 26.01 18.11
CA THR A 33 -24.90 25.00 17.05
C THR A 33 -23.65 25.05 16.19
N THR A 34 -23.12 26.25 15.95
CA THR A 34 -21.85 26.46 15.22
C THR A 34 -20.67 25.89 15.99
N ALA A 35 -20.57 26.17 17.30
CA ALA A 35 -19.48 25.68 18.15
C ALA A 35 -19.49 24.14 18.27
N VAL A 36 -20.67 23.56 18.49
CA VAL A 36 -20.85 22.10 18.55
C VAL A 36 -20.47 21.48 17.20
N TYR A 37 -20.94 22.02 16.08
CA TYR A 37 -20.59 21.50 14.77
C TYR A 37 -19.09 21.61 14.48
N ALA A 38 -18.46 22.74 14.80
CA ALA A 38 -17.03 22.97 14.58
C ALA A 38 -16.16 21.92 15.30
N GLY A 39 -16.54 21.47 16.50
CA GLY A 39 -15.85 20.40 17.22
C GLY A 39 -16.20 18.99 16.73
N PHE A 40 -17.49 18.72 16.48
CA PHE A 40 -17.97 17.36 16.25
C PHE A 40 -17.96 16.90 14.80
N HIS A 41 -18.00 17.80 13.81
CA HIS A 41 -18.10 17.40 12.39
C HIS A 41 -16.94 16.49 11.95
N ARG A 42 -15.70 16.78 12.39
CA ARG A 42 -14.53 15.95 12.08
C ARG A 42 -14.61 14.58 12.73
N LEU A 43 -15.04 14.53 13.99
CA LEU A 43 -15.21 13.29 14.73
C LEU A 43 -16.29 12.41 14.10
N ALA A 44 -17.45 13.00 13.79
CA ALA A 44 -18.56 12.30 13.14
C ALA A 44 -18.15 11.78 11.75
N TRP A 45 -17.44 12.59 10.96
CA TRP A 45 -16.89 12.17 9.67
C TRP A 45 -15.90 11.00 9.82
N SER A 46 -14.94 11.10 10.76
CA SER A 46 -13.99 10.02 11.04
C SER A 46 -14.67 8.74 11.50
N LEU A 47 -15.66 8.82 12.38
CA LEU A 47 -16.46 7.66 12.83
C LEU A 47 -17.22 7.00 11.67
N GLY A 48 -17.73 7.81 10.73
CA GLY A 48 -18.34 7.30 9.50
C GLY A 48 -17.36 6.48 8.66
N LEU A 49 -16.08 6.88 8.62
CA LEU A 49 -15.03 6.18 7.88
C LEU A 49 -14.46 4.94 8.60
N VAL A 50 -14.64 4.81 9.93
CA VAL A 50 -14.14 3.65 10.69
C VAL A 50 -14.70 2.34 10.15
N TRP A 51 -16.00 2.28 9.85
CA TRP A 51 -16.63 1.05 9.37
C TRP A 51 -16.08 0.57 8.02
N PRO A 52 -16.04 1.40 6.96
CA PRO A 52 -15.39 1.04 5.70
C PRO A 52 -13.95 0.55 5.88
N THR A 53 -13.15 1.23 6.70
CA THR A 53 -11.75 0.83 6.96
C THR A 53 -11.67 -0.51 7.69
N TYR A 54 -12.53 -0.75 8.70
CA TYR A 54 -12.60 -2.02 9.42
C TYR A 54 -13.08 -3.17 8.54
N ALA A 55 -14.05 -2.91 7.65
CA ALA A 55 -14.52 -3.89 6.68
C ALA A 55 -13.41 -4.29 5.69
N CYS A 56 -12.57 -3.35 5.27
CA CYS A 56 -11.38 -3.64 4.47
C CYS A 56 -10.35 -4.47 5.26
N ALA A 57 -10.06 -4.10 6.51
CA ALA A 57 -9.08 -4.81 7.35
C ALA A 57 -9.47 -6.27 7.65
N THR A 58 -10.77 -6.56 7.75
CA THR A 58 -11.28 -7.91 8.01
C THR A 58 -11.57 -8.73 6.75
N GLY A 59 -11.26 -8.21 5.56
CA GLY A 59 -11.51 -8.87 4.27
C GLY A 59 -13.00 -8.98 3.89
N ARG A 60 -13.90 -8.36 4.66
CA ARG A 60 -15.36 -8.36 4.45
C ARG A 60 -15.84 -7.23 3.53
N GLY A 61 -14.92 -6.39 3.06
CA GLY A 61 -15.22 -5.21 2.24
C GLY A 61 -15.57 -5.50 0.78
N GLY A 62 -15.40 -6.73 0.29
CA GLY A 62 -15.75 -7.14 -1.09
C GLY A 62 -15.22 -6.18 -2.16
N LEU A 63 -16.11 -5.32 -2.66
CA LEU A 63 -15.81 -4.28 -3.65
C LEU A 63 -14.74 -3.28 -3.17
N LEU A 64 -14.82 -2.81 -1.92
CA LEU A 64 -13.84 -1.87 -1.38
C LEU A 64 -12.46 -2.52 -1.24
N ASN A 65 -12.42 -3.80 -0.89
CA ASN A 65 -11.16 -4.53 -0.82
C ASN A 65 -10.51 -4.65 -2.20
N ALA A 66 -11.29 -4.92 -3.25
CA ALA A 66 -10.81 -4.96 -4.63
C ALA A 66 -10.32 -3.58 -5.11
N PHE A 67 -11.03 -2.50 -4.73
CA PHE A 67 -10.62 -1.14 -5.04
C PHE A 67 -9.27 -0.83 -4.38
N PHE A 68 -9.14 -0.96 -3.06
CA PHE A 68 -7.90 -0.66 -2.34
C PHE A 68 -6.73 -1.60 -2.69
N SER A 69 -7.00 -2.83 -3.10
CA SER A 69 -5.96 -3.76 -3.55
C SER A 69 -5.40 -3.42 -4.94
N TRP A 70 -5.90 -2.37 -5.60
CA TRP A 70 -5.42 -2.02 -6.93
C TRP A 70 -4.00 -1.43 -6.86
N LYS A 71 -3.09 -2.00 -7.64
CA LYS A 71 -1.70 -1.54 -7.77
C LYS A 71 -1.57 -0.06 -8.20
N ALA A 72 -2.65 0.53 -8.72
CA ALA A 72 -2.78 1.95 -9.02
C ALA A 72 -2.72 2.86 -7.78
N PHE A 73 -3.00 2.34 -6.57
CA PHE A 73 -2.92 3.13 -5.33
C PHE A 73 -1.49 3.53 -4.95
N ILE A 74 -0.48 2.79 -5.44
CA ILE A 74 0.92 3.09 -5.17
C ILE A 74 1.33 4.44 -5.78
N PRO A 75 1.17 4.69 -7.09
CA PRO A 75 1.45 6.02 -7.66
C PRO A 75 0.45 7.07 -7.19
N LEU A 76 -0.82 6.71 -6.99
CA LEU A 76 -1.86 7.64 -6.53
C LEU A 76 -1.54 8.22 -5.15
N SER A 77 -1.07 7.40 -4.20
CA SER A 77 -0.70 7.86 -2.86
C SER A 77 0.41 8.91 -2.90
N ARG A 78 1.37 8.75 -3.82
CA ARG A 78 2.49 9.67 -3.99
C ARG A 78 2.04 11.00 -4.62
N LEU A 79 1.12 10.93 -5.58
CA LEU A 79 0.49 12.12 -6.16
C LEU A 79 -0.33 12.89 -5.11
N VAL A 80 -1.19 12.21 -4.35
CA VAL A 80 -2.01 12.82 -3.30
C VAL A 80 -1.15 13.46 -2.21
N TYR A 81 -0.02 12.84 -1.86
CA TYR A 81 0.94 13.46 -0.95
C TYR A 81 1.51 14.77 -1.52
N GLY A 82 1.88 14.80 -2.80
CA GLY A 82 2.28 16.04 -3.48
C GLY A 82 1.19 17.11 -3.45
N VAL A 83 -0.06 16.72 -3.71
CA VAL A 83 -1.22 17.63 -3.66
C VAL A 83 -1.38 18.22 -2.28
N TYR A 84 -1.30 17.41 -1.23
CA TYR A 84 -1.44 17.86 0.15
C TYR A 84 -0.43 18.95 0.51
N LEU A 85 0.84 18.78 0.13
CA LEU A 85 1.91 19.75 0.39
C LEU A 85 1.70 21.08 -0.33
N VAL A 86 1.24 21.04 -1.58
CA VAL A 86 1.08 22.24 -2.43
C VAL A 86 -0.25 22.95 -2.15
N HIS A 87 -1.27 22.22 -1.72
CA HIS A 87 -2.62 22.74 -1.50
C HIS A 87 -2.65 23.81 -0.39
N VAL A 88 -1.96 23.59 0.73
CA VAL A 88 -1.95 24.53 1.86
C VAL A 88 -1.34 25.89 1.48
N PRO A 89 -0.13 25.97 0.89
CA PRO A 89 0.43 27.22 0.35
C PRO A 89 -0.48 27.90 -0.69
N LEU A 90 -1.07 27.14 -1.61
CA LEU A 90 -2.02 27.65 -2.60
C LEU A 90 -3.23 28.33 -1.94
N LEU A 91 -3.76 27.72 -0.87
CA LEU A 91 -4.88 28.29 -0.13
C LEU A 91 -4.47 29.60 0.54
N TYR A 92 -3.30 29.67 1.19
CA TYR A 92 -2.80 30.92 1.78
C TYR A 92 -2.58 32.02 0.75
N LEU A 93 -1.99 31.70 -0.40
CA LEU A 93 -1.82 32.64 -1.50
C LEU A 93 -3.17 33.15 -2.01
N ARG A 94 -4.14 32.24 -2.17
CA ARG A 94 -5.50 32.61 -2.56
C ARG A 94 -6.14 33.56 -1.54
N MET A 95 -6.03 33.27 -0.25
CA MET A 95 -6.56 34.14 0.81
C MET A 95 -5.90 35.53 0.80
N GLY A 96 -4.59 35.62 0.56
CA GLY A 96 -3.88 36.89 0.45
C GLY A 96 -4.22 37.70 -0.82
N MET A 97 -4.69 37.04 -1.88
CA MET A 97 -5.11 37.70 -3.13
C MET A 97 -6.58 38.15 -3.14
N ILE A 98 -7.43 37.61 -2.25
CA ILE A 98 -8.83 38.02 -2.17
C ILE A 98 -8.89 39.43 -1.58
N LYS A 99 -9.21 40.42 -2.43
CA LYS A 99 -9.38 41.83 -2.04
C LYS A 99 -10.81 42.33 -2.22
N THR A 100 -11.69 41.51 -2.77
CA THR A 100 -13.08 41.86 -3.12
C THR A 100 -14.05 40.85 -2.53
N HIS A 101 -15.32 41.26 -2.42
CA HIS A 101 -16.39 40.40 -1.90
C HIS A 101 -16.50 39.10 -2.71
N ILE A 102 -16.52 37.99 -1.99
CA ILE A 102 -16.67 36.65 -2.56
C ILE A 102 -18.16 36.43 -2.82
N ASN A 103 -18.53 36.11 -4.07
CA ASN A 103 -19.90 35.74 -4.39
C ASN A 103 -20.25 34.42 -3.69
N LEU A 104 -21.24 34.44 -2.81
CA LEU A 104 -21.71 33.26 -2.07
C LEU A 104 -22.59 32.31 -2.91
N ASN A 105 -22.69 32.52 -4.22
CA ASN A 105 -23.45 31.65 -5.09
C ASN A 105 -22.83 30.23 -5.13
N GLU A 106 -23.66 29.19 -4.93
CA GLU A 106 -23.24 27.79 -4.82
C GLU A 106 -22.41 27.34 -6.04
N PHE A 107 -22.84 27.75 -7.24
CA PHE A 107 -22.15 27.44 -8.49
C PHE A 107 -20.74 28.09 -8.56
N PHE A 108 -20.61 29.33 -8.10
CA PHE A 108 -19.35 30.06 -8.12
C PHE A 108 -18.36 29.49 -7.08
N GLN A 109 -18.87 29.09 -5.91
CA GLN A 109 -18.07 28.42 -4.88
C GLN A 109 -17.56 27.06 -5.39
N LEU A 110 -18.42 26.25 -6.01
CA LEU A 110 -18.03 24.97 -6.60
C LEU A 110 -16.99 25.14 -7.70
N ASN A 111 -17.20 26.06 -8.64
CA ASN A 111 -16.26 26.33 -9.71
C ASN A 111 -14.90 26.80 -9.18
N THR A 112 -14.90 27.65 -8.15
CA THR A 112 -13.68 28.10 -7.47
C THR A 112 -12.95 26.94 -6.78
N ALA A 113 -13.67 26.06 -6.10
CA ALA A 113 -13.10 24.91 -5.42
C ALA A 113 -12.48 23.91 -6.40
N ILE A 114 -13.19 23.60 -7.50
CA ILE A 114 -12.69 22.72 -8.57
C ILE A 114 -11.45 23.36 -9.23
N GLY A 115 -11.48 24.67 -9.50
CA GLY A 115 -10.34 25.38 -10.07
C GLY A 115 -9.12 25.33 -9.16
N LEU A 116 -9.28 25.61 -7.86
CA LEU A 116 -8.18 25.54 -6.89
C LEU A 116 -7.64 24.11 -6.75
N PHE A 117 -8.52 23.11 -6.71
CA PHE A 117 -8.14 21.71 -6.68
C PHE A 117 -7.38 21.29 -7.94
N GLY A 118 -7.88 21.67 -9.13
CA GLY A 118 -7.22 21.42 -10.41
C GLY A 118 -5.83 22.06 -10.51
N MET A 119 -5.70 23.31 -10.06
CA MET A 119 -4.39 23.98 -9.99
C MET A 119 -3.43 23.27 -9.02
N SER A 120 -3.94 22.81 -7.87
CA SER A 120 -3.12 22.05 -6.91
C SER A 120 -2.68 20.70 -7.46
N LEU A 121 -3.53 20.00 -8.22
CA LEU A 121 -3.18 18.76 -8.92
C LEU A 121 -2.10 18.99 -9.96
N PHE A 122 -2.24 20.02 -10.79
CA PHE A 122 -1.26 20.35 -11.83
C PHE A 122 0.10 20.68 -11.23
N LEU A 123 0.14 21.53 -10.20
CA LEU A 123 1.39 21.94 -9.58
C LEU A 123 2.04 20.80 -8.77
N ALA A 124 1.24 19.97 -8.09
CA ALA A 124 1.72 18.77 -7.43
C ALA A 124 2.31 17.76 -8.42
N TYR A 125 1.70 17.61 -9.59
CA TYR A 125 2.22 16.75 -10.66
C TYR A 125 3.59 17.24 -11.17
N LEU A 126 3.75 18.56 -11.35
CA LEU A 126 5.05 19.14 -11.71
C LEU A 126 6.11 18.92 -10.64
N LEU A 127 5.75 19.11 -9.36
CA LEU A 127 6.64 18.88 -8.23
C LEU A 127 7.03 17.40 -8.11
N TYR A 128 6.06 16.51 -8.31
CA TYR A 128 6.26 15.07 -8.36
C TYR A 128 7.23 14.66 -9.47
N LEU A 129 7.03 15.14 -10.71
CA LEU A 129 7.96 14.86 -11.81
C LEU A 129 9.37 15.41 -11.54
N SER A 130 9.47 16.60 -10.96
CA SER A 130 10.75 17.26 -10.71
C SER A 130 11.55 16.61 -9.59
N THR A 131 10.89 16.08 -8.56
CA THR A 131 11.55 15.49 -7.39
C THR A 131 11.71 13.99 -7.50
N GLU A 132 10.71 13.30 -8.03
CA GLU A 132 10.70 11.84 -8.02
C GLU A 132 11.60 11.25 -9.11
N ALA A 133 11.60 11.81 -10.33
CA ALA A 133 12.45 11.34 -11.42
C ALA A 133 13.96 11.38 -11.08
N PRO A 134 14.52 12.47 -10.49
CA PRO A 134 15.92 12.47 -10.09
C PRO A 134 16.18 11.59 -8.86
N VAL A 135 15.27 11.54 -7.88
CA VAL A 135 15.45 10.72 -6.67
C VAL A 135 15.49 9.23 -7.01
N GLN A 136 14.62 8.76 -7.92
CA GLN A 136 14.63 7.37 -8.37
C GLN A 136 15.93 7.01 -9.11
N ARG A 137 16.49 7.94 -9.90
CA ARG A 137 17.79 7.72 -10.55
C ARG A 137 18.92 7.71 -9.53
N PHE A 138 18.88 8.60 -8.55
CA PHE A 138 19.88 8.69 -7.49
C PHE A 138 19.92 7.43 -6.63
N GLU A 139 18.75 6.90 -6.23
CA GLU A 139 18.64 5.66 -5.45
C GLU A 139 19.28 4.48 -6.19
N ARG A 140 19.01 4.33 -7.49
CA ARG A 140 19.61 3.27 -8.30
C ARG A 140 21.14 3.38 -8.36
N LEU A 141 21.68 4.58 -8.53
CA LEU A 141 23.14 4.77 -8.56
C LEU A 141 23.80 4.42 -7.22
N VAL A 142 23.18 4.80 -6.10
CA VAL A 142 23.74 4.54 -4.77
C VAL A 142 23.60 3.07 -4.34
N PHE A 143 22.46 2.43 -4.61
CA PHE A 143 22.18 1.07 -4.15
C PHE A 143 22.61 -0.02 -5.14
N GLU A 144 22.56 0.23 -6.45
CA GLU A 144 23.05 -0.76 -7.42
C GLU A 144 24.57 -0.82 -7.49
N GLY A 145 25.27 0.28 -7.14
CA GLY A 145 26.72 0.24 -6.90
C GLY A 145 27.07 -0.78 -5.82
N LYS A 146 26.45 -0.66 -4.64
CA LYS A 146 26.65 -1.58 -3.51
C LYS A 146 26.27 -3.03 -3.83
N ARG A 147 25.19 -3.26 -4.61
CA ARG A 147 24.77 -4.60 -5.01
C ARG A 147 25.76 -5.25 -5.99
N LYS A 148 26.28 -4.49 -6.95
CA LYS A 148 27.31 -4.97 -7.88
C LYS A 148 28.61 -5.29 -7.15
N ASP A 149 29.01 -4.45 -6.21
CA ASP A 149 30.19 -4.68 -5.38
C ASP A 149 30.05 -5.93 -4.51
N ALA A 150 28.88 -6.16 -3.91
CA ALA A 150 28.59 -7.36 -3.13
C ALA A 150 28.61 -8.65 -3.99
N ILE A 151 28.05 -8.61 -5.20
CA ILE A 151 28.07 -9.74 -6.14
C ILE A 151 29.49 -10.00 -6.66
N MET A 152 30.25 -8.96 -6.99
CA MET A 152 31.64 -9.09 -7.40
C MET A 152 32.52 -9.63 -6.27
N ASN A 153 32.30 -9.20 -5.04
CA ASN A 153 33.02 -9.70 -3.86
C ASN A 153 32.64 -11.16 -3.54
N ALA A 154 31.38 -11.56 -3.76
CA ALA A 154 30.95 -12.95 -3.66
C ALA A 154 31.54 -13.84 -4.76
N ALA A 155 31.64 -13.33 -5.99
CA ALA A 155 32.27 -14.02 -7.12
C ALA A 155 33.80 -14.14 -6.99
N LYS A 156 34.44 -13.23 -6.23
CA LYS A 156 35.88 -13.28 -5.94
C LYS A 156 36.26 -14.31 -4.88
N LYS A 157 35.31 -14.82 -4.08
CA LYS A 157 35.58 -15.88 -3.10
C LYS A 157 35.71 -17.22 -3.87
N PRO A 158 36.91 -17.82 -3.96
CA PRO A 158 37.03 -19.11 -4.64
C PRO A 158 36.18 -20.15 -3.88
N PRO A 159 35.49 -21.07 -4.59
CA PRO A 159 34.89 -22.23 -3.95
C PRO A 159 36.02 -23.00 -3.28
N ALA A 160 36.07 -22.96 -1.96
CA ALA A 160 36.89 -23.86 -1.18
C ALA A 160 36.36 -25.26 -1.48
N LEU A 161 37.03 -25.96 -2.39
CA LEU A 161 36.78 -27.32 -2.76
C LEU A 161 37.23 -28.22 -1.59
N PRO A 162 36.34 -28.88 -0.83
CA PRO A 162 36.73 -30.06 -0.10
C PRO A 162 36.70 -31.20 -1.13
N GLN A 163 37.88 -31.67 -1.49
CA GLN A 163 38.05 -32.85 -2.32
C GLN A 163 37.33 -34.07 -1.72
N ALA A 164 36.89 -34.97 -2.60
CA ALA A 164 36.40 -36.32 -2.35
C ALA A 164 34.92 -36.50 -1.92
N LYS A 165 34.05 -36.76 -2.91
CA LYS A 165 33.61 -38.13 -3.21
C LYS A 165 32.90 -38.17 -4.58
N MET A 166 33.46 -38.96 -5.49
CA MET A 166 32.84 -39.35 -6.75
C MET A 166 31.70 -40.31 -6.46
N ALA A 167 30.49 -40.03 -6.95
CA ALA A 167 29.52 -41.00 -7.45
C ALA A 167 28.23 -40.27 -7.85
N ILE A 168 27.94 -40.26 -9.16
CA ILE A 168 26.59 -40.29 -9.77
C ILE A 168 25.74 -39.03 -9.45
N VAL A 169 25.47 -38.12 -10.39
CA VAL A 169 24.35 -38.26 -11.32
C VAL A 169 24.65 -37.47 -12.59
N GLU A 170 24.44 -38.17 -13.69
CA GLU A 170 24.54 -37.78 -15.08
C GLU A 170 23.57 -36.63 -15.42
N VAL A 171 24.11 -35.51 -15.92
CA VAL A 171 23.32 -34.46 -16.56
C VAL A 171 23.16 -34.87 -18.01
N GLU A 172 22.07 -35.57 -18.32
CA GLU A 172 21.67 -35.87 -19.69
C GLU A 172 21.21 -34.57 -20.38
N THR A 173 22.12 -33.95 -21.12
CA THR A 173 21.80 -32.88 -22.07
C THR A 173 21.12 -33.48 -23.30
N LYS A 174 19.78 -33.56 -23.32
CA LYS A 174 19.03 -33.93 -24.54
C LYS A 174 18.70 -32.70 -25.40
N LYS A 175 19.21 -32.75 -26.63
CA LYS A 175 19.21 -31.78 -27.73
C LYS A 175 17.97 -32.01 -28.63
N VAL A 176 17.17 -30.99 -28.97
CA VAL A 176 16.12 -31.05 -30.04
C VAL A 176 16.00 -29.67 -30.76
N PRO A 177 15.81 -29.63 -32.11
CA PRO A 177 16.26 -28.56 -33.04
C PRO A 177 15.25 -27.41 -33.34
N PRO A 178 15.59 -26.44 -34.23
CA PRO A 178 14.84 -25.20 -34.48
C PRO A 178 13.84 -25.31 -35.66
N SER A 179 12.95 -24.31 -35.74
CA SER A 179 12.03 -23.99 -36.86
C SER A 179 10.77 -24.87 -36.91
N ASP A 180 9.57 -24.40 -37.22
CA ASP A 180 8.94 -23.09 -37.40
C ASP A 180 7.47 -23.31 -37.01
N ASP A 181 6.84 -22.40 -36.29
CA ASP A 181 5.41 -22.10 -36.44
C ASP A 181 5.06 -20.89 -35.57
N VAL A 182 4.72 -19.81 -36.26
CA VAL A 182 4.29 -18.53 -35.71
C VAL A 182 2.82 -18.62 -35.37
N GLU A 183 2.45 -18.60 -34.08
CA GLU A 183 1.10 -18.19 -33.66
C GLU A 183 1.16 -17.43 -32.31
N LYS A 184 1.26 -16.11 -32.42
CA LYS A 184 0.65 -15.02 -31.61
C LYS A 184 0.54 -15.16 -30.06
N LYS A 185 1.32 -14.28 -29.39
CA LYS A 185 1.15 -13.55 -28.08
C LYS A 185 -0.30 -13.30 -27.59
N PRO A 186 -0.54 -12.83 -26.33
CA PRO A 186 0.31 -12.74 -25.12
C PRO A 186 -0.36 -13.30 -23.81
N ALA A 187 0.43 -13.87 -22.88
CA ALA A 187 0.82 -13.27 -21.58
C ALA A 187 -0.29 -12.58 -20.76
N PHE A 188 -0.83 -13.26 -19.72
CA PHE A 188 -0.54 -13.03 -18.30
C PHE A 188 -1.60 -13.77 -17.46
N ASP A 189 -1.35 -15.04 -17.17
CA ASP A 189 -2.07 -15.77 -16.13
C ASP A 189 -1.08 -16.13 -15.02
N GLY A 190 -1.55 -16.07 -13.78
CA GLY A 190 -0.83 -16.57 -12.62
C GLY A 190 0.20 -15.61 -12.00
N GLN A 191 -0.11 -15.17 -10.79
CA GLN A 191 0.87 -14.66 -9.84
C GLN A 191 2.12 -15.56 -9.76
N PRO A 192 3.34 -15.03 -9.56
CA PRO A 192 4.34 -15.80 -8.86
C PRO A 192 3.90 -15.87 -7.40
N GLU A 193 3.16 -16.93 -7.03
CA GLU A 193 3.17 -17.37 -5.64
C GLU A 193 4.62 -17.67 -5.27
N VAL A 194 5.22 -16.76 -4.49
CA VAL A 194 6.47 -17.01 -3.79
C VAL A 194 6.14 -17.99 -2.67
N LYS A 195 5.97 -19.26 -3.04
CA LYS A 195 5.98 -20.37 -2.11
C LYS A 195 7.45 -20.65 -1.85
N LEU A 196 7.93 -20.14 -0.71
CA LEU A 196 9.21 -20.49 -0.11
C LEU A 196 9.22 -21.99 0.22
N THR A 197 9.29 -22.85 -0.80
CA THR A 197 9.58 -24.27 -0.63
C THR A 197 11.09 -24.41 -0.55
N ILE A 198 11.69 -23.78 0.46
CA ILE A 198 12.94 -24.24 1.06
C ILE A 198 12.53 -25.10 2.27
N GLU A 199 11.65 -26.07 2.05
CA GLU A 199 11.46 -27.14 3.03
C GLU A 199 12.42 -28.25 2.62
N ASN A 200 13.69 -27.98 2.90
CA ASN A 200 14.79 -28.92 2.68
C ASN A 200 14.53 -30.19 3.49
N ASP A 201 14.82 -31.34 2.90
CA ASP A 201 14.91 -32.64 3.60
C ASP A 201 15.76 -32.57 4.89
N ALA A 202 16.69 -31.61 4.94
CA ALA A 202 17.49 -31.28 6.12
C ALA A 202 16.65 -30.86 7.34
N THR A 203 15.55 -30.11 7.16
CA THR A 203 14.67 -29.68 8.26
C THR A 203 13.81 -30.81 8.81
N LYS A 204 13.37 -31.76 7.95
CA LYS A 204 12.66 -32.97 8.42
C LYS A 204 13.58 -33.92 9.16
N THR A 205 14.83 -34.02 8.73
CA THR A 205 15.85 -34.84 9.42
C THR A 205 16.22 -34.23 10.77
N ALA A 206 16.37 -32.91 10.86
CA ALA A 206 16.66 -32.21 12.11
C ALA A 206 15.50 -32.29 13.13
N LEU A 207 14.25 -32.20 12.68
CA LEU A 207 13.07 -32.37 13.55
C LEU A 207 12.90 -33.82 14.05
N LYS A 208 13.30 -34.81 13.24
CA LYS A 208 13.28 -36.22 13.65
C LYS A 208 14.37 -36.53 14.69
N GLN A 209 15.55 -35.91 14.55
CA GLN A 209 16.64 -36.02 15.52
C GLN A 209 16.26 -35.36 16.87
N ALA A 210 15.72 -34.14 16.83
CA ALA A 210 15.32 -33.40 18.04
C ALA A 210 14.17 -34.07 18.81
N GLY A 211 13.27 -34.78 18.13
CA GLY A 211 12.20 -35.56 18.78
C GLY A 211 12.70 -36.84 19.46
N THR A 212 13.79 -37.42 18.97
CA THR A 212 14.35 -38.66 19.53
C THR A 212 15.16 -38.38 20.80
N ASP A 213 15.90 -37.27 20.83
CA ASP A 213 16.68 -36.85 22.01
C ASP A 213 15.79 -36.44 23.19
N HIS A 214 14.60 -35.87 22.92
CA HIS A 214 13.66 -35.47 23.97
C HIS A 214 12.97 -36.66 24.66
N GLN A 215 12.80 -37.78 23.95
CA GLN A 215 12.28 -39.03 24.51
C GLN A 215 13.34 -39.76 25.34
N ALA A 216 14.60 -39.74 24.90
CA ALA A 216 15.72 -40.27 25.67
C ALA A 216 15.92 -39.52 27.01
N PHE A 217 15.72 -38.19 27.02
CA PHE A 217 15.81 -37.37 28.23
C PHE A 217 14.66 -37.60 29.21
N GLN A 218 13.45 -37.93 28.74
CA GLN A 218 12.34 -38.31 29.62
C GLN A 218 12.54 -39.70 30.24
N GLU A 219 13.08 -40.66 29.48
CA GLU A 219 13.34 -42.01 29.98
C GLU A 219 14.46 -42.03 31.04
N GLU A 220 15.47 -41.17 30.90
CA GLU A 220 16.53 -41.02 31.90
C GLU A 220 16.05 -40.27 33.17
N SER A 221 15.15 -39.30 33.01
CA SER A 221 14.50 -38.62 34.15
C SER A 221 13.56 -39.51 34.96
N GLU A 222 12.94 -40.54 34.35
CA GLU A 222 12.08 -41.49 35.05
C GLU A 222 12.89 -42.53 35.84
N LYS A 223 14.03 -42.98 35.31
CA LYS A 223 14.94 -43.91 36.00
C LYS A 223 15.66 -43.29 37.20
N SER A 224 15.78 -41.96 37.25
CA SER A 224 16.34 -41.23 38.40
C SER A 224 15.36 -41.05 39.58
N LYS A 225 14.09 -41.45 39.44
CA LYS A 225 13.06 -41.31 40.49
C LYS A 225 12.64 -42.64 41.14
N LEU A 226 13.31 -43.74 40.79
CA LEU A 226 13.21 -45.05 41.44
C LEU A 226 14.55 -45.36 42.15
#